data_AF-A0A4Q4XH98-F1
#
_entry.id   AF-A0A4Q4XH98-F1
#
_cell.length_a   1.000
_cell.length_b   1.000
_cell.length_c   1.000
_cell.angle_alpha   90.00
_cell.angle_beta   90.00
_cell.angle_gamma   90.00
#
_symmetry.space_group_name_H-M   'P 1'
#
loop_
_entity.id
_entity.type
_entity.pdbx_description
1 polymer ?
#
loop_
_entity_poly.entity_id
_entity_poly.type
_entity_poly.pdbx_seq_one_letter_code
_entity_poly.pdbx_strand_id
1 'polypeptide(L)'
;MPTLEVSGFNIVIAVLGGWISLFGLVSYLLKEKLYLSEALISLLAGVGFSPHGANLIRPEEYALFDKVNLEKITLDFSRLVLGVQVLLAGVQLPSRYLKTEWKSLALLLGPIMVAMWLATSLLVWALVPNLPFLHALAIGACVTPTDPVLSNVIVKGRFADHNIPKDLQKIITAESGANDGLGYPFLFFALYLIKYTGDGGRAESGGAAAAMALWFGEMWGYTIVLSVVYGAAVGWIAKELLHYAEARNWVDRESFLVFAISLALFTTGTCGIMGSDDILACFVAGNVFTWDDWFRLETLDDSLQPTIDMLLNVTIFMW
;
A
#
# COMPACT_ATOMS: atom_id res chain seq x y z
N MET A 1 -31.81 36.26 2.06
CA MET A 1 -31.20 35.45 3.14
C MET A 1 -30.16 34.56 2.49
N PRO A 2 -28.93 34.44 3.01
CA PRO A 2 -27.97 33.52 2.43
C PRO A 2 -28.49 32.08 2.57
N THR A 3 -28.59 31.35 1.46
CA THR A 3 -28.95 29.94 1.43
C THR A 3 -27.70 29.10 1.61
N LEU A 4 -27.67 28.22 2.62
CA LEU A 4 -26.55 27.30 2.83
C LEU A 4 -26.56 26.25 1.72
N GLU A 5 -25.42 26.07 1.05
CA GLU A 5 -25.24 25.01 0.05
C GLU A 5 -24.62 23.78 0.71
N VAL A 6 -25.47 22.84 1.11
CA VAL A 6 -25.04 21.60 1.78
C VAL A 6 -24.92 20.49 0.74
N SER A 7 -23.78 20.44 0.05
CA SER A 7 -23.44 19.37 -0.90
C SER A 7 -22.62 18.27 -0.23
N GLY A 8 -22.62 17.06 -0.82
CA GLY A 8 -21.77 15.95 -0.33
C GLY A 8 -20.29 16.32 -0.32
N PHE A 9 -19.83 17.03 -1.35
CA PHE A 9 -18.47 17.58 -1.42
C PHE A 9 -18.16 18.52 -0.24
N ASN A 10 -19.05 19.48 0.04
CA ASN A 10 -18.86 20.44 1.14
C ASN A 10 -18.79 19.73 2.50
N ILE A 11 -19.63 18.71 2.71
CA ILE A 11 -19.60 17.92 3.94
C ILE A 11 -18.30 17.14 4.07
N VAL A 12 -17.90 16.38 3.05
CA VAL A 12 -16.70 15.53 3.09
C VAL A 12 -15.44 16.36 3.36
N ILE A 13 -15.25 17.45 2.62
CA ILE A 13 -14.06 18.31 2.81
C ILE A 13 -14.09 19.01 4.18
N ALA A 14 -15.26 19.46 4.66
CA ALA A 14 -15.37 20.07 5.98
C ALA A 14 -15.07 19.07 7.10
N VAL A 15 -15.55 17.82 7.00
CA VAL A 15 -15.31 16.77 7.99
C VAL A 15 -13.84 16.36 7.97
N LEU A 16 -13.28 16.07 6.79
CA LEU A 16 -11.89 15.65 6.65
C LEU A 16 -10.93 16.75 7.14
N GLY A 17 -11.10 17.99 6.66
CA GLY A 17 -10.26 19.11 7.08
C GLY A 17 -10.41 19.46 8.56
N GLY A 18 -11.64 19.42 9.09
CA GLY A 18 -11.92 19.60 10.51
C GLY A 18 -11.28 18.51 11.36
N TRP A 19 -11.40 17.24 10.94
CA TRP A 19 -10.78 16.11 11.61
C TRP A 19 -9.26 16.21 11.63
N ILE A 20 -8.61 16.43 10.48
CA ILE A 20 -7.15 16.55 10.39
C ILE A 20 -6.66 17.70 11.29
N SER A 21 -7.38 18.84 11.30
CA SER A 21 -7.04 19.98 12.16
C SER A 21 -7.15 19.64 13.64
N LEU A 22 -8.27 19.02 14.06
CA LEU A 22 -8.49 18.62 15.46
C LEU A 22 -7.51 17.53 15.90
N PHE A 23 -7.30 16.52 15.07
CA PHE A 23 -6.33 15.46 15.30
C PHE A 23 -4.92 16.05 15.45
N GLY A 24 -4.54 17.00 14.59
CA GLY A 24 -3.25 17.70 14.68
C GLY A 24 -3.00 18.33 16.05
N LEU A 25 -4.02 18.97 16.66
CA LEU A 25 -3.92 19.61 17.98
C LEU A 25 -3.61 18.64 19.13
N VAL A 26 -4.01 17.38 19.00
CA VAL A 26 -3.81 16.33 20.03
C VAL A 26 -2.88 15.21 19.59
N SER A 27 -2.33 15.31 18.37
CA SER A 27 -1.53 14.25 17.72
C SER A 27 -0.36 13.79 18.59
N TYR A 28 0.33 14.72 19.24
CA TYR A 28 1.42 14.40 20.16
C TYR A 28 0.95 13.56 21.36
N LEU A 29 -0.21 13.87 21.95
CA LEU A 29 -0.75 13.07 23.05
C LEU A 29 -1.12 11.65 22.58
N LEU A 30 -1.75 11.53 21.42
CA LEU A 30 -2.23 10.24 20.93
C LEU A 30 -1.07 9.36 20.44
N LYS A 31 -0.15 9.92 19.65
CA LYS A 31 0.98 9.17 19.07
C LYS A 31 2.11 8.96 20.06
N GLU A 32 2.55 10.01 20.75
CA GLU A 32 3.79 9.98 21.53
C GLU A 32 3.59 9.61 23.01
N LYS A 33 2.38 9.78 23.55
CA LYS A 33 2.07 9.38 24.94
C LYS A 33 1.26 8.09 25.01
N LEU A 34 0.27 7.92 24.14
CA LEU A 34 -0.61 6.75 24.13
C LEU A 34 -0.19 5.66 23.13
N TYR A 35 0.77 5.96 22.24
CA TYR A 35 1.27 5.03 21.23
C TYR A 35 0.17 4.48 20.29
N LEU A 36 -0.82 5.30 19.98
CA LEU A 36 -1.91 4.96 19.07
C LEU A 36 -1.58 5.37 17.63
N SER A 37 -1.86 4.47 16.68
CA SER A 37 -1.66 4.72 15.25
C SER A 37 -2.69 5.73 14.74
N GLU A 38 -2.27 6.60 13.81
CA GLU A 38 -3.20 7.51 13.13
C GLU A 38 -4.27 6.76 12.34
N ALA A 39 -3.92 5.60 11.78
CA ALA A 39 -4.84 4.72 11.08
C ALA A 39 -5.98 4.24 11.98
N LEU A 40 -5.68 3.74 13.19
CA LEU A 40 -6.69 3.28 14.14
C LEU A 40 -7.62 4.42 14.57
N ILE A 41 -7.04 5.58 14.87
CA ILE A 41 -7.81 6.74 15.32
C ILE A 41 -8.71 7.27 14.18
N SER A 42 -8.19 7.28 12.95
CA SER A 42 -8.95 7.70 11.76
C SER A 42 -10.04 6.69 11.38
N LEU A 43 -9.80 5.39 11.57
CA LEU A 43 -10.81 4.35 11.42
C LEU A 43 -11.98 4.55 12.40
N LEU A 44 -11.68 4.78 13.68
CA LEU A 44 -12.71 5.05 14.69
C LEU A 44 -13.48 6.34 14.36
N ALA A 45 -12.80 7.36 13.83
CA ALA A 45 -13.44 8.58 13.36
C ALA A 45 -14.35 8.32 12.14
N GLY A 46 -13.89 7.54 11.17
CA GLY A 46 -14.67 7.11 10.00
C GLY A 46 -15.94 6.38 10.42
N VAL A 47 -15.84 5.40 11.32
CA VAL A 47 -17.01 4.73 11.92
C VAL A 47 -17.93 5.73 12.63
N GLY A 48 -17.37 6.67 13.39
CA GLY A 48 -18.12 7.72 14.06
C GLY A 48 -18.83 8.70 13.12
N PHE A 49 -18.25 8.99 11.95
CA PHE A 49 -18.83 9.87 10.93
C PHE A 49 -19.71 9.16 9.92
N SER A 50 -19.69 7.83 9.90
CA SER A 50 -20.50 6.96 9.05
C SER A 50 -22.01 7.11 9.32
N PRO A 51 -22.88 6.53 8.47
CA PRO A 51 -24.33 6.54 8.68
C PRO A 51 -24.80 5.97 10.02
N HIS A 52 -23.99 5.11 10.65
CA HIS A 52 -24.31 4.53 11.95
C HIS A 52 -23.97 5.47 13.13
N GLY A 53 -23.20 6.53 12.89
CA GLY A 53 -22.84 7.54 13.88
C GLY A 53 -23.44 8.91 13.55
N ALA A 54 -22.61 9.87 13.14
CA ALA A 54 -22.99 11.24 12.83
C ALA A 54 -23.63 11.40 11.44
N ASN A 55 -23.56 10.37 10.58
CA ASN A 55 -24.12 10.35 9.23
C ASN A 55 -23.62 11.50 8.33
N LEU A 56 -22.34 11.84 8.45
CA LEU A 56 -21.71 12.93 7.68
C LEU A 56 -20.98 12.40 6.45
N ILE A 57 -20.26 11.28 6.59
CA ILE A 57 -19.56 10.60 5.48
C ILE A 57 -20.43 9.43 5.04
N ARG A 58 -20.85 9.45 3.77
CA ARG A 58 -21.84 8.51 3.22
C ARG A 58 -21.35 7.92 1.89
N PRO A 59 -20.37 7.00 1.91
CA PRO A 59 -19.75 6.44 0.71
C PRO A 59 -20.76 5.84 -0.27
N GLU A 60 -21.81 5.17 0.24
CA GLU A 60 -22.89 4.61 -0.57
C GLU A 60 -23.60 5.68 -1.40
N GLU A 61 -23.89 6.85 -0.83
CA GLU A 61 -24.54 7.94 -1.58
C GLU A 61 -23.62 8.51 -2.66
N TYR A 62 -22.32 8.63 -2.37
CA TYR A 62 -21.32 9.13 -3.30
C TYR A 62 -21.08 8.16 -4.46
N ALA A 63 -21.28 6.87 -4.22
CA ALA A 63 -21.26 5.81 -5.21
C ALA A 63 -22.61 5.61 -5.93
N LEU A 64 -23.58 6.54 -5.76
CA LEU A 64 -24.92 6.47 -6.33
C LEU A 64 -25.71 5.21 -5.92
N PHE A 65 -25.45 4.73 -4.70
CA PHE A 65 -26.01 3.49 -4.13
C PHE A 65 -25.72 2.23 -4.97
N ASP A 66 -24.71 2.28 -5.83
CA ASP A 66 -24.25 1.13 -6.58
C ASP A 66 -23.02 0.52 -5.92
N LYS A 67 -23.12 -0.77 -5.59
CA LYS A 67 -22.04 -1.52 -4.91
C LYS A 67 -20.80 -1.63 -5.78
N VAL A 68 -20.98 -1.80 -7.09
CA VAL A 68 -19.84 -1.93 -8.03
C VAL A 68 -19.07 -0.62 -8.11
N ASN A 69 -19.77 0.52 -8.18
CA ASN A 69 -19.13 1.82 -8.10
C ASN A 69 -18.39 2.03 -6.77
N LEU A 70 -18.98 1.63 -5.64
CA LEU A 70 -18.33 1.77 -4.34
C LEU A 70 -17.05 0.92 -4.25
N GLU A 71 -17.11 -0.34 -4.66
CA GLU A 71 -15.95 -1.24 -4.70
C GLU A 71 -14.85 -0.69 -5.61
N LYS A 72 -15.22 -0.12 -6.77
CA LYS A 72 -14.28 0.49 -7.71
C LYS A 72 -13.62 1.74 -7.13
N ILE A 73 -14.39 2.64 -6.51
CA ILE A 73 -13.84 3.83 -5.86
C ILE A 73 -12.87 3.44 -4.76
N THR A 74 -13.24 2.48 -3.90
CA THR A 74 -12.38 1.98 -2.82
C THR A 74 -11.11 1.32 -3.38
N LEU A 75 -11.22 0.53 -4.44
CA LEU A 75 -10.06 -0.10 -5.08
C LEU A 75 -9.10 0.94 -5.67
N ASP A 76 -9.61 1.89 -6.47
CA ASP A 76 -8.78 2.90 -7.12
C ASP A 76 -8.15 3.85 -6.07
N PHE A 77 -8.88 4.19 -5.01
CA PHE A 77 -8.35 5.00 -3.91
C PHE A 77 -7.28 4.24 -3.10
N SER A 78 -7.50 2.95 -2.82
CA SER A 78 -6.50 2.12 -2.13
C SER A 78 -5.22 1.97 -2.96
N ARG A 79 -5.34 1.73 -4.28
CA ARG A 79 -4.19 1.63 -5.20
C ARG A 79 -3.38 2.93 -5.26
N LEU A 80 -4.06 4.08 -5.27
CA LEU A 80 -3.42 5.38 -5.20
C LEU A 80 -2.58 5.53 -3.91
N VAL A 81 -3.20 5.23 -2.77
CA VAL A 81 -2.58 5.42 -1.46
C VAL A 81 -1.41 4.46 -1.26
N LEU A 82 -1.64 3.16 -1.47
CA LEU A 82 -0.60 2.14 -1.36
C LEU A 82 0.56 2.41 -2.33
N GLY A 83 0.27 2.77 -3.58
CA GLY A 83 1.30 3.07 -4.58
C GLY A 83 2.23 4.22 -4.15
N VAL A 84 1.68 5.29 -3.59
CA VAL A 84 2.49 6.39 -3.02
C VAL A 84 3.31 5.90 -1.83
N GLN A 85 2.69 5.16 -0.91
CA GLN A 85 3.33 4.76 0.34
C GLN A 85 4.46 3.77 0.16
N VAL A 86 4.27 2.73 -0.66
CA VAL A 86 5.32 1.76 -0.93
C VAL A 86 6.44 2.36 -1.76
N LEU A 87 6.16 3.32 -2.66
CA LEU A 87 7.23 4.04 -3.34
C LEU A 87 8.06 4.87 -2.34
N LEU A 88 7.40 5.63 -1.46
CA LEU A 88 8.08 6.40 -0.42
C LEU A 88 8.88 5.50 0.53
N ALA A 89 8.35 4.33 0.88
CA ALA A 89 9.08 3.32 1.64
C ALA A 89 10.36 2.88 0.90
N GLY A 90 10.27 2.65 -0.41
CA GLY A 90 11.44 2.35 -1.25
C GLY A 90 12.47 3.49 -1.32
N VAL A 91 12.01 4.74 -1.38
CA VAL A 91 12.89 5.94 -1.38
C VAL A 91 13.62 6.12 -0.04
N GLN A 92 13.00 5.72 1.07
CA GLN A 92 13.57 5.86 2.41
C GLN A 92 14.65 4.82 2.72
N LEU A 93 14.73 3.74 1.94
CA LEU A 93 15.75 2.71 2.15
C LEU A 93 17.14 3.19 1.67
N PRO A 94 18.22 2.80 2.35
CA PRO A 94 19.57 3.15 1.91
C PRO A 94 19.92 2.60 0.52
N SER A 95 20.94 3.20 -0.10
CA SER A 95 21.50 2.72 -1.38
C SER A 95 21.64 1.20 -1.45
N ARG A 96 21.00 0.62 -2.48
CA ARG A 96 21.09 -0.81 -2.84
C ARG A 96 20.66 -1.75 -1.71
N TYR A 97 19.80 -1.30 -0.80
CA TYR A 97 19.43 -2.06 0.39
C TYR A 97 18.90 -3.46 0.07
N LEU A 98 18.02 -3.58 -0.93
CA LEU A 98 17.48 -4.89 -1.36
C LEU A 98 18.58 -5.86 -1.83
N LYS A 99 19.65 -5.34 -2.43
CA LYS A 99 20.81 -6.14 -2.85
C LYS A 99 21.69 -6.51 -1.67
N THR A 100 21.83 -5.63 -0.69
CA THR A 100 22.64 -5.86 0.51
C THR A 100 21.99 -6.92 1.41
N GLU A 101 20.69 -6.77 1.67
CA GLU A 101 19.91 -7.62 2.59
C GLU A 101 19.12 -8.74 1.90
N TRP A 102 19.46 -9.08 0.66
CA TRP A 102 18.71 -10.04 -0.16
C TRP A 102 18.48 -11.41 0.51
N LYS A 103 19.41 -11.88 1.34
CA LYS A 103 19.26 -13.15 2.07
C LYS A 103 18.19 -13.05 3.15
N SER A 104 18.23 -11.97 3.93
CA SER A 104 17.27 -11.67 4.99
C SER A 104 15.87 -11.51 4.38
N LEU A 105 15.76 -10.72 3.31
CA LEU A 105 14.51 -10.50 2.59
C LEU A 105 13.98 -11.78 1.93
N ALA A 106 14.83 -12.59 1.30
CA ALA A 106 14.40 -13.86 0.71
C ALA A 106 13.86 -14.86 1.75
N LEU A 107 14.43 -14.85 2.97
CA LEU A 107 13.92 -15.66 4.08
C LEU A 107 12.54 -15.15 4.56
N LEU A 108 12.37 -13.84 4.69
CA LEU A 108 11.12 -13.21 5.15
C LEU A 108 10.00 -13.36 4.11
N LEU A 109 10.23 -12.92 2.88
CA LEU A 109 9.25 -12.88 1.80
C LEU A 109 8.98 -14.26 1.17
N GLY A 110 9.88 -15.22 1.38
CA GLY A 110 9.73 -16.59 0.89
C GLY A 110 9.10 -17.50 1.95
N PRO A 111 9.90 -18.34 2.64
CA PRO A 111 9.37 -19.38 3.51
C PRO A 111 8.57 -18.84 4.70
N ILE A 112 8.94 -17.68 5.26
CA ILE A 112 8.20 -17.12 6.41
C ILE A 112 6.83 -16.62 5.97
N MET A 113 6.75 -15.86 4.87
CA MET A 113 5.48 -15.40 4.31
C MET A 113 4.56 -16.57 3.92
N VAL A 114 5.11 -17.64 3.32
CA VAL A 114 4.35 -18.88 3.03
C VAL A 114 3.82 -19.52 4.33
N ALA A 115 4.64 -19.59 5.38
CA ALA A 115 4.22 -20.14 6.66
C ALA A 115 3.12 -19.29 7.33
N MET A 116 3.24 -17.96 7.26
CA MET A 116 2.21 -17.02 7.73
C MET A 116 0.88 -17.22 7.01
N TRP A 117 0.92 -17.32 5.68
CA TRP A 117 -0.25 -17.58 4.85
C TRP A 117 -0.94 -18.88 5.23
N LEU A 118 -0.20 -19.99 5.26
CA LEU A 118 -0.75 -21.31 5.61
C LEU A 118 -1.30 -21.34 7.05
N ALA A 119 -0.59 -20.76 8.01
CA ALA A 119 -1.04 -20.70 9.40
C ALA A 119 -2.37 -19.92 9.51
N THR A 120 -2.46 -18.77 8.86
CA THR A 120 -3.67 -17.93 8.87
C THR A 120 -4.84 -18.62 8.19
N SER A 121 -4.61 -19.22 7.02
CA SER A 121 -5.63 -19.99 6.30
C SER A 121 -6.13 -21.20 7.08
N LEU A 122 -5.24 -21.91 7.78
CA LEU A 122 -5.63 -23.04 8.64
C LEU A 122 -6.48 -22.56 9.82
N LEU A 123 -6.14 -21.42 10.44
CA LEU A 123 -6.94 -20.84 11.51
C LEU A 123 -8.33 -20.44 11.02
N VAL A 124 -8.42 -19.75 9.89
CA VAL A 124 -9.71 -19.35 9.27
C VAL A 124 -10.54 -20.59 8.95
N TRP A 125 -9.94 -21.61 8.33
CA TRP A 125 -10.61 -22.86 8.01
C TRP A 125 -11.12 -23.62 9.24
N ALA A 126 -10.33 -23.67 10.32
CA ALA A 126 -10.70 -24.36 11.55
C ALA A 126 -11.80 -23.62 12.34
N LEU A 127 -11.83 -22.29 12.28
CA LEU A 127 -12.75 -21.47 13.08
C LEU A 127 -14.07 -21.16 12.36
N VAL A 128 -14.10 -21.17 11.03
CA VAL A 128 -15.30 -20.85 10.24
C VAL A 128 -15.96 -22.16 9.75
N PRO A 129 -17.11 -22.57 10.33
CA PRO A 129 -17.78 -23.80 9.94
C PRO A 129 -18.18 -23.80 8.46
N ASN A 130 -18.03 -24.96 7.80
CA ASN A 130 -18.42 -25.19 6.40
C ASN A 130 -17.70 -24.31 5.35
N LEU A 131 -16.58 -23.69 5.69
CA LEU A 131 -15.78 -22.95 4.73
C LEU A 131 -14.84 -23.90 3.94
N PRO A 132 -14.88 -23.92 2.60
CA PRO A 132 -13.94 -24.70 1.82
C PRO A 132 -12.50 -24.21 2.01
N PHE A 133 -11.54 -25.14 2.01
CA PHE A 133 -10.14 -24.80 2.30
C PHE A 133 -9.55 -23.79 1.32
N LEU A 134 -9.92 -23.84 0.03
CA LEU A 134 -9.46 -22.86 -0.96
C LEU A 134 -9.94 -21.44 -0.65
N HIS A 135 -11.16 -21.29 -0.11
CA HIS A 135 -11.67 -19.99 0.33
C HIS A 135 -10.89 -19.46 1.55
N ALA A 136 -10.53 -20.35 2.47
CA ALA A 136 -9.65 -19.99 3.58
C ALA A 136 -8.23 -19.59 3.12
N LEU A 137 -7.72 -20.20 2.04
CA LEU A 137 -6.48 -19.77 1.38
C LEU A 137 -6.59 -18.36 0.79
N ALA A 138 -7.70 -18.04 0.12
CA ALA A 138 -7.94 -16.70 -0.40
C ALA A 138 -8.04 -15.66 0.72
N ILE A 139 -8.81 -15.94 1.78
CA ILE A 139 -8.94 -15.04 2.93
C ILE A 139 -7.59 -14.86 3.64
N GLY A 140 -6.85 -15.95 3.87
CA GLY A 140 -5.54 -15.88 4.49
C GLY A 140 -4.54 -15.06 3.66
N ALA A 141 -4.63 -15.10 2.32
CA ALA A 141 -3.80 -14.29 1.45
C ALA A 141 -4.02 -12.78 1.65
N CYS A 142 -5.27 -12.35 1.89
CA CYS A 142 -5.60 -10.95 2.19
C CYS A 142 -5.01 -10.44 3.53
N VAL A 143 -4.65 -11.35 4.43
CA VAL A 143 -4.13 -11.04 5.78
C VAL A 143 -2.61 -11.24 5.88
N THR A 144 -2.00 -11.86 4.87
CA THR A 144 -0.57 -12.24 4.90
C THR A 144 0.37 -11.04 4.75
N PRO A 145 0.16 -10.10 3.79
CA PRO A 145 1.01 -8.92 3.67
C PRO A 145 0.99 -8.06 4.95
N THR A 146 2.15 -7.55 5.33
CA THR A 146 2.32 -6.67 6.49
C THR A 146 2.50 -5.24 6.01
N ASP A 147 1.63 -4.35 6.46
CA ASP A 147 1.56 -2.99 5.93
C ASP A 147 2.68 -2.09 6.52
N PRO A 148 3.48 -1.41 5.68
CA PRO A 148 4.48 -0.44 6.14
C PRO A 148 3.85 0.74 6.91
N VAL A 149 2.60 1.11 6.62
CA VAL A 149 1.86 2.16 7.31
C VAL A 149 1.50 1.76 8.72
N LEU A 150 0.84 0.62 8.89
CA LEU A 150 0.43 0.19 10.24
C LEU A 150 1.65 -0.15 11.10
N SER A 151 2.73 -0.64 10.49
CA SER A 151 4.01 -0.85 11.15
C SER A 151 4.77 0.45 11.46
N ASN A 152 4.42 1.60 10.88
CA ASN A 152 5.09 2.87 11.20
C ASN A 152 5.04 3.22 12.70
N VAL A 153 4.06 2.74 13.47
CA VAL A 153 4.02 2.96 14.94
C VAL A 153 5.21 2.35 15.66
N ILE A 154 5.70 1.20 15.15
CA ILE A 154 6.85 0.50 15.72
C ILE A 154 8.15 0.88 15.01
N VAL A 155 8.10 1.26 13.73
CA VAL A 155 9.29 1.57 12.93
C VAL A 155 9.68 3.04 13.00
N LYS A 156 8.73 3.95 13.26
CA LYS A 156 8.94 5.41 13.27
C LYS A 156 8.42 6.06 14.55
N GLY A 157 8.90 7.27 14.82
CA GLY A 157 8.50 8.07 15.98
C GLY A 157 9.34 7.77 17.23
N ARG A 158 9.07 8.49 18.31
CA ARG A 158 9.93 8.48 19.50
C ARG A 158 10.05 7.11 20.14
N PHE A 159 8.99 6.30 20.10
CA PHE A 159 9.03 4.93 20.60
C PHE A 159 10.04 4.08 19.83
N ALA A 160 9.96 4.09 18.50
CA ALA A 160 10.85 3.35 17.62
C ALA A 160 12.32 3.78 17.81
N ASP A 161 12.56 5.09 17.85
CA ASP A 161 13.91 5.66 17.99
C ASP A 161 14.64 5.24 19.27
N HIS A 162 13.89 5.01 20.36
CA HIS A 162 14.46 4.62 21.65
C HIS A 162 14.52 3.09 21.84
N ASN A 163 13.63 2.34 21.21
CA ASN A 163 13.42 0.92 21.52
C ASN A 163 13.79 -0.05 20.39
N ILE A 164 13.85 0.41 19.13
CA ILE A 164 14.07 -0.45 17.97
C ILE A 164 15.37 -0.05 17.24
N PRO A 165 16.33 -0.97 17.06
CA PRO A 165 17.54 -0.71 16.28
C PRO A 165 17.22 -0.26 14.84
N LYS A 166 17.97 0.72 14.32
CA LYS A 166 17.76 1.27 12.97
C LYS A 166 17.82 0.22 11.85
N ASP A 167 18.65 -0.81 12.00
CA ASP A 167 18.74 -1.86 10.98
C ASP A 167 17.52 -2.77 10.98
N LEU A 168 16.90 -2.99 12.15
CA LEU A 168 15.62 -3.70 12.26
C LEU A 168 14.48 -2.86 11.65
N GLN A 169 14.49 -1.54 11.85
CA GLN A 169 13.54 -0.64 11.21
C GLN A 169 13.60 -0.74 9.67
N LYS A 170 14.80 -0.65 9.09
CA LYS A 170 15.01 -0.73 7.63
C LYS A 170 14.57 -2.07 7.04
N ILE A 171 14.88 -3.20 7.69
CA ILE A 171 14.48 -4.51 7.16
C ILE A 171 12.95 -4.69 7.23
N ILE A 172 12.29 -4.19 8.27
CA ILE A 172 10.82 -4.19 8.35
C ILE A 172 10.23 -3.34 7.22
N THR A 173 10.73 -2.11 7.01
CA THR A 173 10.26 -1.26 5.89
C THR A 173 10.46 -1.94 4.53
N ALA A 174 11.59 -2.62 4.33
CA ALA A 174 11.88 -3.32 3.08
C ALA A 174 11.03 -4.59 2.89
N GLU A 175 10.72 -5.30 3.96
CA GLU A 175 9.82 -6.47 3.94
C GLU A 175 8.39 -6.04 3.65
N SER A 176 7.86 -5.08 4.41
CA SER A 176 6.52 -4.55 4.26
C SER A 176 6.28 -3.87 2.89
N GLY A 177 7.26 -3.14 2.35
CA GLY A 177 7.10 -2.56 1.01
C GLY A 177 7.10 -3.58 -0.13
N ALA A 178 7.74 -4.74 0.05
CA ALA A 178 7.80 -5.79 -0.97
C ALA A 178 6.66 -6.82 -0.85
N ASN A 179 6.18 -7.09 0.36
CA ASN A 179 5.18 -8.13 0.60
C ASN A 179 3.78 -7.76 0.09
N ASP A 180 3.42 -6.47 0.01
CA ASP A 180 2.14 -6.02 -0.53
C ASP A 180 1.94 -6.48 -1.98
N GLY A 181 3.00 -6.34 -2.80
CA GLY A 181 3.01 -6.86 -4.16
C GLY A 181 3.13 -8.38 -4.23
N LEU A 182 4.02 -8.97 -3.42
CA LEU A 182 4.22 -10.42 -3.37
C LEU A 182 3.05 -11.20 -2.72
N GLY A 183 2.03 -10.50 -2.21
CA GLY A 183 0.75 -11.07 -1.78
C GLY A 183 -0.07 -11.63 -2.95
N TYR A 184 0.09 -11.07 -4.16
CA TYR A 184 -0.68 -11.45 -5.35
C TYR A 184 -0.56 -12.95 -5.68
N PRO A 185 0.64 -13.56 -5.73
CA PRO A 185 0.79 -15.01 -5.92
C PRO A 185 -0.05 -15.85 -4.96
N PHE A 186 -0.14 -15.49 -3.69
CA PHE A 186 -0.92 -16.26 -2.70
C PHE A 186 -2.43 -16.16 -2.96
N LEU A 187 -2.90 -14.95 -3.24
CA LEU A 187 -4.32 -14.69 -3.53
C LEU A 187 -4.75 -15.40 -4.82
N PHE A 188 -4.00 -15.19 -5.91
CA PHE A 188 -4.35 -15.75 -7.22
C PHE A 188 -4.11 -17.26 -7.30
N PHE A 189 -3.22 -17.84 -6.48
CA PHE A 189 -3.16 -19.29 -6.32
C PHE A 189 -4.52 -19.86 -5.91
N ALA A 190 -5.12 -19.28 -4.87
CA ALA A 190 -6.43 -19.71 -4.38
C ALA A 190 -7.53 -19.41 -5.41
N LEU A 191 -7.57 -18.19 -5.97
CA LEU A 191 -8.61 -17.77 -6.91
C LEU A 191 -8.59 -18.58 -8.21
N TYR A 192 -7.43 -18.88 -8.78
CA TYR A 192 -7.35 -19.71 -9.98
C TYR A 192 -7.77 -21.15 -9.72
N LEU A 193 -7.41 -21.73 -8.57
CA LEU A 193 -7.89 -23.05 -8.19
C LEU A 193 -9.42 -23.04 -8.02
N ILE A 194 -9.98 -22.08 -7.27
CA ILE A 194 -11.44 -21.92 -7.13
C ILE A 194 -12.12 -21.85 -8.49
N LYS A 195 -11.58 -21.05 -9.42
CA LYS A 195 -12.12 -20.84 -10.77
C LYS A 195 -12.13 -22.12 -11.63
N TYR A 196 -11.06 -22.90 -11.61
CA TYR A 196 -10.88 -24.03 -12.54
C TYR A 196 -11.12 -25.42 -11.96
N THR A 197 -11.00 -25.61 -10.64
CA THR A 197 -11.39 -26.88 -9.99
C THR A 197 -12.83 -26.86 -9.52
N GLY A 198 -13.42 -25.67 -9.42
CA GLY A 198 -14.77 -25.47 -8.90
C GLY A 198 -14.82 -25.58 -7.38
N ASP A 199 -15.82 -24.92 -6.81
CA ASP A 199 -16.15 -24.95 -5.38
C ASP A 199 -17.63 -25.32 -5.20
N GLY A 200 -18.04 -26.46 -5.75
CA GLY A 200 -19.46 -26.85 -5.82
C GLY A 200 -20.30 -26.10 -6.88
N GLY A 201 -19.69 -25.15 -7.61
CA GLY A 201 -20.26 -24.43 -8.75
C GLY A 201 -19.74 -24.89 -10.12
N ARG A 202 -19.95 -24.08 -11.17
CA ARG A 202 -19.51 -24.38 -12.54
C ARG A 202 -18.00 -24.08 -12.69
N ALA A 203 -17.18 -25.13 -12.78
CA ALA A 203 -15.75 -24.99 -13.05
C ALA A 203 -15.48 -24.64 -14.52
N GLU A 204 -14.49 -23.79 -14.79
CA GLU A 204 -13.98 -23.60 -16.15
C GLU A 204 -13.20 -24.83 -16.65
N SER A 205 -13.14 -25.00 -17.96
CA SER A 205 -12.41 -26.13 -18.58
C SER A 205 -10.90 -26.01 -18.36
N GLY A 206 -10.25 -27.11 -18.00
CA GLY A 206 -8.79 -27.20 -17.87
C GLY A 206 -8.30 -27.63 -16.48
N GLY A 207 -9.17 -27.58 -15.46
CA GLY A 207 -8.89 -28.11 -14.13
C GLY A 207 -7.66 -27.48 -13.46
N ALA A 208 -7.08 -28.18 -12.49
CA ALA A 208 -5.92 -27.71 -11.75
C ALA A 208 -4.70 -27.40 -12.64
N ALA A 209 -4.54 -28.10 -13.77
CA ALA A 209 -3.46 -27.83 -14.70
C ALA A 209 -3.55 -26.43 -15.32
N ALA A 210 -4.75 -26.01 -15.74
CA ALA A 210 -4.97 -24.65 -16.25
C ALA A 210 -4.77 -23.58 -15.16
N ALA A 211 -5.26 -23.83 -13.94
CA ALA A 211 -5.02 -22.94 -12.80
C ALA A 211 -3.52 -22.73 -12.54
N MET A 212 -2.74 -23.82 -12.49
CA MET A 212 -1.29 -23.75 -12.27
C MET A 212 -0.56 -23.10 -13.45
N ALA A 213 -1.01 -23.32 -14.69
CA ALA A 213 -0.45 -22.68 -15.87
C ALA A 213 -0.62 -21.16 -15.83
N LEU A 214 -1.81 -20.66 -15.44
CA LEU A 214 -2.04 -19.24 -15.23
C LEU A 214 -1.24 -18.71 -14.03
N TRP A 215 -1.13 -19.48 -12.96
CA TRP A 215 -0.36 -19.05 -11.80
C TRP A 215 1.13 -18.84 -12.14
N PHE A 216 1.76 -19.77 -12.87
CA PHE A 216 3.15 -19.58 -13.29
C PHE A 216 3.31 -18.60 -14.45
N GLY A 217 2.42 -18.63 -15.44
CA GLY A 217 2.51 -17.80 -16.64
C GLY A 217 2.06 -16.36 -16.39
N GLU A 218 0.81 -16.20 -15.98
CA GLU A 218 0.19 -14.88 -15.75
C GLU A 218 0.73 -14.25 -14.47
N MET A 219 0.63 -14.92 -13.31
CA MET A 219 1.01 -14.25 -12.05
C MET A 219 2.52 -14.06 -11.91
N TRP A 220 3.30 -15.13 -12.00
CA TRP A 220 4.75 -15.00 -11.85
C TRP A 220 5.40 -14.34 -13.06
N GLY A 221 5.07 -14.82 -14.27
CA GLY A 221 5.71 -14.38 -15.51
C GLY A 221 5.27 -12.99 -15.96
N TYR A 222 3.95 -12.74 -16.06
CA TYR A 222 3.43 -11.44 -16.46
C TYR A 222 3.41 -10.49 -15.27
N THR A 223 2.54 -10.69 -14.27
CA THR A 223 2.30 -9.71 -13.21
C THR A 223 3.55 -9.38 -12.38
N ILE A 224 4.26 -10.36 -11.81
CA ILE A 224 5.39 -10.08 -10.91
C ILE A 224 6.64 -9.63 -11.67
N VAL A 225 7.09 -10.42 -12.65
CA VAL A 225 8.34 -10.10 -13.37
C VAL A 225 8.20 -8.82 -14.19
N LEU A 226 7.06 -8.58 -14.86
CA LEU A 226 6.85 -7.32 -15.58
C LEU A 226 6.88 -6.13 -14.63
N SER A 227 6.22 -6.20 -13.47
CA SER A 227 6.22 -5.11 -12.50
C SER A 227 7.61 -4.79 -11.96
N VAL A 228 8.44 -5.80 -11.69
CA VAL A 228 9.83 -5.59 -11.27
C VAL A 228 10.64 -4.93 -12.38
N VAL A 229 10.55 -5.43 -13.62
CA VAL A 229 11.27 -4.88 -14.77
C VAL A 229 10.82 -3.45 -15.07
N TYR A 230 9.51 -3.21 -15.04
CA TYR A 230 8.89 -1.91 -15.30
C TYR A 230 9.28 -0.89 -14.23
N GLY A 231 9.09 -1.23 -12.96
CA GLY A 231 9.49 -0.37 -11.84
C GLY A 231 10.97 -0.03 -11.88
N ALA A 232 11.84 -1.01 -12.16
CA ALA A 232 13.27 -0.77 -12.28
C ALA A 232 13.61 0.16 -13.45
N ALA A 233 12.98 -0.03 -14.61
CA ALA A 233 13.18 0.84 -15.78
C ALA A 233 12.73 2.27 -15.49
N VAL A 234 11.52 2.45 -14.95
CA VAL A 234 10.95 3.76 -14.62
C VAL A 234 11.79 4.47 -13.56
N GLY A 235 12.12 3.80 -12.45
CA GLY A 235 12.94 4.37 -11.38
C GLY A 235 14.33 4.76 -11.87
N TRP A 236 14.96 3.94 -12.71
CA TRP A 236 16.27 4.26 -13.30
C TRP A 236 16.22 5.47 -14.22
N ILE A 237 15.26 5.51 -15.15
CA ILE A 237 15.07 6.63 -16.08
C ILE A 237 14.79 7.91 -15.29
N ALA A 238 13.89 7.85 -14.30
CA ALA A 238 13.54 8.99 -13.47
C ALA A 238 14.75 9.56 -12.72
N LYS A 239 15.60 8.67 -12.16
CA LYS A 239 16.84 9.06 -11.48
C LYS A 239 17.80 9.78 -12.44
N GLU A 240 18.05 9.24 -13.63
CA GLU A 240 18.97 9.88 -14.58
C GLU A 240 18.42 11.19 -15.15
N LEU A 241 17.11 11.28 -15.39
CA LEU A 241 16.48 12.53 -15.81
C LEU A 241 16.57 13.60 -14.72
N LEU A 242 16.36 13.23 -13.45
CA LEU A 242 16.44 14.17 -12.34
C LEU A 242 17.87 14.69 -12.15
N HIS A 243 18.87 13.79 -12.14
CA HIS A 243 20.29 14.19 -12.10
C HIS A 243 20.66 15.12 -13.26
N TYR A 244 20.23 14.79 -14.47
CA TYR A 244 20.52 15.61 -15.65
C TYR A 244 19.90 17.01 -15.56
N ALA A 245 18.67 17.10 -15.06
CA ALA A 245 17.97 18.38 -14.89
C ALA A 245 18.58 19.20 -13.75
N GLU A 246 18.94 18.56 -12.63
CA GLU A 246 19.56 19.22 -11.47
C GLU A 246 20.96 19.74 -11.79
N ALA A 247 21.78 18.95 -12.50
CA ALA A 247 23.10 19.38 -12.95
C ALA A 247 23.06 20.64 -13.83
N ARG A 248 21.90 20.95 -14.43
CA ARG A 248 21.66 22.14 -15.24
C ARG A 248 20.88 23.23 -14.52
N ASN A 249 20.57 23.05 -13.23
CA ASN A 249 19.72 23.93 -12.42
C ASN A 249 18.35 24.16 -13.08
N TRP A 250 17.74 23.10 -13.65
CA TRP A 250 16.42 23.17 -14.28
C TRP A 250 15.27 22.87 -13.32
N VAL A 251 15.56 22.24 -12.18
CA VAL A 251 14.56 21.84 -11.19
C VAL A 251 14.65 22.78 -10.01
N ASP A 252 13.52 23.34 -9.60
CA ASP A 252 13.42 24.10 -8.36
C ASP A 252 13.17 23.14 -7.18
N ARG A 253 13.37 23.65 -5.96
CA ARG A 253 13.27 22.84 -4.74
C ARG A 253 11.88 22.22 -4.53
N GLU A 254 10.79 22.90 -4.88
CA GLU A 254 9.44 22.35 -4.69
C GLU A 254 9.20 21.19 -5.66
N SER A 255 9.57 21.37 -6.92
CA SER A 255 9.50 20.31 -7.94
C SER A 255 10.37 19.10 -7.58
N PHE A 256 11.53 19.34 -6.98
CA PHE A 256 12.42 18.27 -6.49
C PHE A 256 11.75 17.42 -5.41
N LEU A 257 11.14 18.06 -4.40
CA LEU A 257 10.50 17.36 -3.28
C LEU A 257 9.24 16.58 -3.71
N VAL A 258 8.45 17.14 -4.62
CA VAL A 258 7.24 16.49 -5.15
C VAL A 258 7.56 15.32 -6.09
N PHE A 259 8.79 15.23 -6.60
CA PHE A 259 9.18 14.26 -7.62
C PHE A 259 8.92 12.80 -7.22
N ALA A 260 9.13 12.43 -5.95
CA ALA A 260 8.82 11.08 -5.48
C ALA A 260 7.33 10.76 -5.59
N ILE A 261 6.46 11.72 -5.26
CA ILE A 261 5.01 11.55 -5.34
C ILE A 261 4.56 11.50 -6.80
N SER A 262 5.08 12.37 -7.66
CA SER A 262 4.75 12.34 -9.08
C SER A 262 5.20 11.04 -9.74
N LEU A 263 6.36 10.50 -9.35
CA LEU A 263 6.84 9.19 -9.79
C LEU A 263 5.90 8.06 -9.34
N ALA A 264 5.34 8.14 -8.13
CA ALA A 264 4.38 7.15 -7.64
C ALA A 264 3.08 7.20 -8.45
N LEU A 265 2.52 8.39 -8.66
CA LEU A 265 1.31 8.57 -9.49
C LEU A 265 1.53 8.07 -10.91
N PHE A 266 2.68 8.40 -11.51
CA PHE A 266 3.04 7.95 -12.84
C PHE A 266 3.15 6.43 -12.90
N THR A 267 3.88 5.82 -11.96
CA THR A 267 4.11 4.36 -11.93
C THR A 267 2.81 3.62 -11.66
N THR A 268 1.99 4.04 -10.70
CA THR A 268 0.69 3.45 -10.42
C THR A 268 -0.23 3.49 -11.64
N GLY A 269 -0.36 4.66 -12.28
CA GLY A 269 -1.22 4.82 -13.45
C GLY A 269 -0.76 4.01 -14.66
N THR A 270 0.52 4.08 -14.99
CA THR A 270 1.07 3.42 -16.19
C THR A 270 1.26 1.91 -16.03
N CYS A 271 1.67 1.43 -14.86
CA CYS A 271 1.69 0.00 -14.53
C CYS A 271 0.27 -0.57 -14.53
N GLY A 272 -0.68 0.16 -13.94
CA GLY A 272 -2.09 -0.19 -13.97
C GLY A 272 -2.69 -0.30 -15.37
N ILE A 273 -2.28 0.56 -16.32
CA ILE A 273 -2.70 0.46 -17.73
C ILE A 273 -2.22 -0.85 -18.37
N MET A 274 -1.04 -1.35 -17.99
CA MET A 274 -0.56 -2.66 -18.45
C MET A 274 -1.26 -3.82 -17.75
N GLY A 275 -2.07 -3.59 -16.71
CA GLY A 275 -2.74 -4.65 -15.96
C GLY A 275 -1.76 -5.50 -15.14
N SER A 276 -0.61 -4.93 -14.75
CA SER A 276 0.38 -5.57 -13.89
C SER A 276 0.26 -5.05 -12.45
N ASP A 277 1.01 -5.64 -11.53
CA ASP A 277 1.07 -5.22 -10.12
C ASP A 277 1.74 -3.85 -9.99
N ASP A 278 0.93 -2.82 -9.80
CA ASP A 278 1.37 -1.44 -9.69
C ASP A 278 2.00 -1.11 -8.34
N ILE A 279 1.62 -1.80 -7.27
CA ILE A 279 2.18 -1.66 -5.93
C ILE A 279 3.64 -2.14 -5.93
N LEU A 280 3.91 -3.35 -6.44
CA LEU A 280 5.28 -3.86 -6.56
C LEU A 280 6.14 -2.97 -7.47
N ALA A 281 5.57 -2.50 -8.59
CA ALA A 281 6.29 -1.61 -9.49
C ALA A 281 6.67 -0.29 -8.79
N CYS A 282 5.78 0.28 -7.99
CA CYS A 282 6.05 1.48 -7.20
C CYS A 282 7.17 1.28 -6.16
N PHE A 283 7.16 0.16 -5.43
CA PHE A 283 8.22 -0.15 -4.47
C PHE A 283 9.58 -0.32 -5.16
N VAL A 284 9.62 -1.07 -6.27
CA VAL A 284 10.85 -1.25 -7.05
C VAL A 284 11.33 0.06 -7.66
N ALA A 285 10.42 0.89 -8.18
CA ALA A 285 10.74 2.21 -8.72
C ALA A 285 11.38 3.11 -7.65
N GLY A 286 10.82 3.18 -6.44
CA GLY A 286 11.39 3.96 -5.34
C GLY A 286 12.81 3.52 -4.94
N ASN A 287 13.04 2.21 -4.86
CA ASN A 287 14.36 1.64 -4.53
C ASN A 287 15.41 1.90 -5.63
N VAL A 288 15.03 1.76 -6.91
CA VAL A 288 15.95 1.99 -8.03
C VAL A 288 16.18 3.49 -8.25
N PHE A 289 15.18 4.30 -7.99
CA PHE A 289 15.30 5.75 -8.05
C PHE A 289 16.34 6.29 -7.05
N THR A 290 16.46 5.68 -5.88
CA THR A 290 17.43 6.04 -4.83
C THR A 290 18.67 5.16 -4.81
N TRP A 291 19.00 4.49 -5.93
CA TRP A 291 20.08 3.51 -5.99
C TRP A 291 21.47 4.04 -5.60
N ASP A 292 21.73 5.34 -5.80
CA ASP A 292 22.97 6.03 -5.43
C ASP A 292 22.87 6.83 -4.11
N ASP A 293 21.76 6.70 -3.39
CA ASP A 293 21.42 7.42 -2.16
C ASP A 293 21.23 8.94 -2.29
N TRP A 294 21.50 9.55 -3.45
CA TRP A 294 21.60 10.99 -3.58
C TRP A 294 20.29 11.71 -3.23
N PHE A 295 19.19 11.30 -3.86
CA PHE A 295 17.89 11.90 -3.62
C PHE A 295 17.44 11.75 -2.16
N ARG A 296 17.62 10.55 -1.58
CA ARG A 296 17.26 10.28 -0.18
C ARG A 296 17.98 11.22 0.77
N LEU A 297 19.30 11.42 0.56
CA LEU A 297 20.11 12.30 1.40
C LEU A 297 19.68 13.76 1.28
N GLU A 298 19.35 14.22 0.07
CA GLU A 298 18.89 15.60 -0.16
C GLU A 298 17.51 15.87 0.46
N THR A 299 16.66 14.85 0.57
CA THR A 299 15.30 14.96 1.15
C THR A 299 15.21 14.52 2.62
N LEU A 300 16.32 14.19 3.28
CA LEU A 300 16.32 13.63 4.65
C LEU A 300 15.63 14.53 5.68
N ASP A 301 15.87 15.85 5.59
CA ASP A 301 15.34 16.84 6.53
C ASP A 301 14.01 17.45 6.07
N ASP A 302 13.47 16.99 4.94
CA ASP A 302 12.22 17.51 4.39
C ASP A 302 10.99 16.79 4.94
N SER A 303 9.94 17.56 5.22
CA SER A 303 8.71 17.06 5.84
C SER A 303 7.60 16.76 4.84
N LEU A 304 7.77 17.06 3.54
CA LEU A 304 6.71 16.90 2.55
C LEU A 304 6.28 15.45 2.41
N GLN A 305 7.22 14.51 2.26
CA GLN A 305 6.89 13.09 2.07
C GLN A 305 6.16 12.49 3.28
N PRO A 306 6.65 12.66 4.54
CA PRO A 306 5.90 12.21 5.72
C PRO A 306 4.53 12.90 5.89
N THR A 307 4.41 14.17 5.51
CA THR A 307 3.14 14.91 5.62
C THR A 307 2.11 14.36 4.65
N ILE A 308 2.50 14.06 3.41
CA ILE A 308 1.60 13.48 2.41
C ILE A 308 1.22 12.05 2.77
N ASP A 309 2.18 11.24 3.25
CA ASP A 309 1.89 9.90 3.78
C ASP A 309 0.83 9.96 4.89
N MET A 310 1.01 10.84 5.88
CA MET A 310 0.03 11.05 6.95
C MET A 310 -1.35 11.48 6.42
N LEU A 311 -1.39 12.42 5.47
CA LEU A 311 -2.66 12.89 4.91
C LEU A 311 -3.40 11.76 4.18
N LEU A 312 -2.69 10.97 3.38
CA LEU A 312 -3.26 9.83 2.68
C LEU A 312 -3.76 8.77 3.67
N ASN A 313 -2.99 8.46 4.72
CA ASN A 313 -3.38 7.54 5.77
C ASN A 313 -4.65 7.96 6.49
N VAL A 314 -4.69 9.18 7.00
CA VAL A 314 -5.86 9.68 7.73
C VAL A 314 -7.10 9.66 6.83
N THR A 315 -6.93 9.94 5.54
CA THR A 315 -8.06 9.97 4.59
C THR A 315 -8.54 8.56 4.24
N ILE A 316 -7.64 7.62 3.91
CA ILE A 316 -8.05 6.25 3.52
C ILE A 316 -8.65 5.47 4.67
N PHE A 317 -8.12 5.63 5.89
CA PHE A 317 -8.67 4.93 7.05
C PHE A 317 -9.97 5.55 7.56
N MET A 318 -10.27 6.80 7.19
CA MET A 318 -11.57 7.42 7.47
C MET A 318 -12.65 7.04 6.45
N TRP A 319 -12.26 6.76 5.21
CA TRP A 319 -13.15 6.31 4.13
C TRP A 319 -13.78 4.95 4.44
#